data_AF-A0A1W9LUR2-F1
#
_entry.id   AF-A0A1W9LUR2-F1
#
_cell.length_a   1.000
_cell.length_b   1.000
_cell.length_c   1.000
_cell.angle_alpha   90.00
_cell.angle_beta   90.00
_cell.angle_gamma   90.00
#
_symmetry.space_group_name_H-M   'P 1'
#
loop_
_entity.id
_entity.type
_entity.pdbx_description
1 polymer ?
#
loop_
_entity_poly.entity_id
_entity_poly.type
_entity_poly.pdbx_seq_one_letter_code
_entity_poly.pdbx_strand_id
1 'polypeptide(L)' 'MDTLTVVIGLGIFFFLMTCWAIMDVAGKDFGSTERKAVWGIIAWIPFIGFVIYFIFGCRKGKKPASAG' A
#
# COMPACT_ATOMS: atom_id res chain seq x y z
N MET A 1 1.23 -24.24 17.57
CA MET A 1 1.54 -23.58 16.27
C MET A 1 3.03 -23.69 16.09
N ASP A 2 3.48 -24.22 14.96
CA ASP A 2 4.91 -24.33 14.68
C ASP A 2 5.50 -22.96 14.34
N THR A 3 6.74 -22.69 14.75
CA THR A 3 7.45 -21.45 14.43
C THR A 3 7.48 -21.21 12.91
N LEU A 4 7.61 -22.27 12.11
CA LEU A 4 7.57 -22.19 10.66
C LEU A 4 6.22 -21.67 10.15
N THR A 5 5.11 -22.18 10.70
CA THR A 5 3.76 -21.74 10.32
C THR A 5 3.55 -20.25 10.62
N VAL A 6 4.06 -19.78 11.77
CA VAL A 6 3.95 -18.35 12.15
C VAL A 6 4.75 -17.48 11.18
N VAL A 7 5.99 -17.86 10.87
CA VAL A 7 6.86 -17.09 9.96
C VAL A 7 6.26 -17.02 8.56
N ILE A 8 5.74 -18.14 8.03
CA ILE A 8 5.07 -18.18 6.73
C ILE A 8 3.81 -17.29 6.74
N GLY A 9 2.99 -17.41 7.79
CA GLY A 9 1.78 -16.59 7.92
C GLY A 9 2.08 -15.09 7.94
N LEU A 10 3.10 -14.68 8.69
CA LEU A 10 3.57 -13.29 8.70
C LEU A 10 4.04 -12.84 7.32
N GLY A 11 4.86 -13.65 6.65
CA GLY A 11 5.40 -13.33 5.33
C GLY A 11 4.29 -13.11 4.29
N ILE A 12 3.30 -14.01 4.25
CA ILE A 12 2.13 -13.88 3.37
C ILE A 12 1.33 -12.62 3.72
N PHE A 13 1.04 -12.39 5.00
CA PHE A 13 0.30 -11.21 5.43
C PHE A 13 0.98 -9.90 4.98
N PHE A 14 2.29 -9.78 5.25
CA PHE A 14 3.05 -8.59 4.87
C PHE A 14 3.13 -8.39 3.36
N PHE A 15 3.34 -9.47 2.61
CA PHE A 15 3.34 -9.42 1.15
C PHE A 15 2.00 -8.93 0.59
N LEU A 16 0.88 -9.50 1.07
CA LEU A 16 -0.46 -9.09 0.64
C LEU A 16 -0.74 -7.62 0.97
N MET A 17 -0.34 -7.15 2.15
CA MET A 17 -0.51 -5.75 2.54
C MET A 17 0.31 -4.78 1.68
N THR A 18 1.55 -5.15 1.32
CA THR A 18 2.38 -4.37 0.40
C THR A 18 1.75 -4.33 -1.01
N CYS A 19 1.34 -5.48 -1.55
CA CYS A 19 0.66 -5.52 -2.85
C CYS A 19 -0.61 -4.67 -2.86
N TRP A 20 -1.39 -4.71 -1.78
CA TRP A 20 -2.61 -3.90 -1.66
C TRP A 20 -2.29 -2.41 -1.64
N ALA A 21 -1.30 -1.97 -0.85
CA ALA A 21 -0.89 -0.57 -0.82
C ALA A 21 -0.43 -0.08 -2.21
N ILE A 22 0.33 -0.90 -2.95
CA ILE A 22 0.78 -0.57 -4.31
C ILE A 22 -0.42 -0.42 -5.26
N MET A 23 -1.38 -1.35 -5.22
CA MET A 23 -2.59 -1.26 -6.05
C MET A 23 -3.44 -0.03 -5.69
N ASP A 24 -3.56 0.32 -4.42
CA ASP A 24 -4.31 1.48 -3.95
C ASP A 24 -3.63 2.81 -4.36
N VAL A 25 -2.30 2.89 -4.31
CA VAL A 25 -1.55 4.03 -4.88
C VAL A 25 -1.78 4.13 -6.39
N ALA A 26 -1.66 3.01 -7.11
CA ALA A 26 -1.79 2.98 -8.57
C ALA A 26 -3.17 3.46 -9.02
N GLY A 27 -4.23 3.05 -8.33
CA GLY A 27 -5.62 3.40 -8.63
C GLY A 27 -6.06 4.78 -8.15
N LYS A 28 -5.27 5.47 -7.32
CA LYS A 28 -5.60 6.81 -6.83
C LYS A 28 -4.96 7.91 -7.67
N ASP A 29 -5.68 9.02 -7.74
CA ASP A 29 -5.17 10.30 -8.21
C ASP A 29 -4.81 11.17 -7.00
N PHE A 30 -3.57 11.64 -6.99
CA PHE A 30 -3.01 12.50 -5.93
C PHE A 30 -2.94 13.97 -6.33
N GLY A 31 -3.47 14.33 -7.51
CA GLY A 31 -3.46 15.68 -8.07
C GLY A 31 -2.12 16.09 -8.70
N SER A 32 -1.03 15.37 -8.41
CA SER A 32 0.25 15.52 -9.12
C SER A 32 1.01 14.19 -9.21
N THR A 33 1.76 14.02 -10.29
CA THR A 33 2.60 12.84 -10.53
C THR A 33 3.67 12.68 -9.45
N GLU A 34 4.26 13.78 -8.98
CA GLU A 34 5.28 13.78 -7.92
C GLU A 34 4.72 13.24 -6.59
N ARG A 35 3.52 13.69 -6.19
CA ARG A 35 2.87 13.18 -4.97
C ARG A 35 2.54 11.70 -5.09
N LYS A 36 2.09 11.26 -6.26
CA LYS A 36 1.84 9.84 -6.53
C LYS A 36 3.13 9.03 -6.42
N ALA A 37 4.24 9.53 -6.97
CA ALA A 37 5.54 8.88 -6.90
C ALA A 37 6.04 8.74 -5.45
N VAL A 38 5.92 9.79 -4.63
CA VAL A 38 6.29 9.74 -3.20
C VAL A 38 5.53 8.64 -2.47
N TRP A 39 4.19 8.61 -2.61
CA TRP A 39 3.39 7.56 -1.96
C TRP A 39 3.65 6.17 -2.54
N GLY A 40 3.96 6.08 -3.83
CA GLY A 40 4.41 4.84 -4.47
C GLY A 40 5.69 4.30 -3.84
N ILE A 41 6.73 5.12 -3.75
CA ILE A 41 8.02 4.75 -3.14
C ILE A 41 7.80 4.29 -1.68
N ILE A 42 6.98 5.02 -0.92
CA ILE A 42 6.65 4.63 0.46
C ILE A 42 5.96 3.26 0.49
N ALA A 43 4.97 3.01 -0.37
CA ALA A 43 4.24 1.74 -0.40
C ALA A 43 5.11 0.53 -0.76
N TRP A 44 6.19 0.74 -1.52
CA TRP A 44 7.15 -0.30 -1.91
C TRP A 44 8.09 -0.75 -0.79
N ILE A 45 8.18 -0.03 0.33
CA ILE A 45 9.01 -0.43 1.47
C ILE A 45 8.35 -1.64 2.16
N PRO A 46 8.98 -2.83 2.17
CA PRO A 46 8.40 -4.01 2.81
C PRO A 46 8.24 -3.80 4.32
N PHE A 47 7.26 -4.47 4.92
CA PHE A 47 6.91 -4.46 6.37
C PHE A 47 6.40 -3.13 6.95
N ILE A 48 6.92 -1.99 6.52
CA ILE A 48 6.63 -0.68 7.13
C ILE A 48 5.91 0.25 6.16
N GLY A 49 6.23 0.16 4.86
CA GLY A 49 5.72 1.06 3.83
C GLY A 49 4.20 1.09 3.72
N PHE A 50 3.57 -0.08 3.70
CA PHE A 50 2.11 -0.19 3.66
C PHE A 50 1.45 0.43 4.89
N VAL A 51 2.08 0.33 6.08
CA VAL A 51 1.55 0.91 7.33
C VAL A 51 1.54 2.44 7.22
N ILE A 52 2.68 3.03 6.85
CA ILE A 52 2.80 4.48 6.65
C ILE A 52 1.81 4.95 5.58
N TYR A 53 1.74 4.21 4.47
CA TYR A 53 0.83 4.52 3.39
C TYR A 53 -0.64 4.49 3.83
N PHE A 54 -1.11 3.44 4.49
CA PHE A 54 -2.53 3.36 4.88
C PHE A 54 -2.92 4.38 5.94
N ILE A 55 -2.02 4.72 6.87
CA ILE A 55 -2.29 5.72 7.90
C ILE A 55 -2.35 7.14 7.30
N PHE A 56 -1.37 7.50 6.48
CA PHE A 56 -1.20 8.89 6.02
C PHE A 56 -1.53 9.10 4.54
N GLY A 57 -1.06 8.22 3.66
CA GLY A 57 -1.12 8.37 2.20
C GLY A 57 -2.46 8.02 1.57
N CYS A 58 -3.12 6.97 2.06
CA CYS A 58 -4.38 6.46 1.53
C CYS A 58 -5.49 7.53 1.54
N ARG A 59 -5.44 8.47 2.49
CA ARG A 59 -6.39 9.58 2.66
C ARG A 59 -6.07 10.80 1.77
N LYS A 60 -4.88 10.84 1.16
CA LYS A 60 -4.40 11.97 0.35
C LYS A 60 -4.74 11.83 -1.12
N GLY A 61 -4.96 10.61 -1.60
CA GLY A 61 -5.43 10.34 -2.96
C GLY A 61 -6.95 10.25 -3.03
N LYS A 62 -7.53 10.69 -4.14
CA LYS A 62 -8.95 10.48 -4.48
C LYS A 62 -9.03 9.30 -5.44
N LYS A 63 -10.00 8.42 -5.22
CA LYS A 63 -10.38 7.48 -6.30
C LYS A 63 -11.00 8.31 -7.43
N PRO A 64 -10.64 8.06 -8.70
CA PRO A 64 -11.36 8.67 -9.81
C PRO A 64 -12.85 8.39 -9.59
N ALA A 65 -13.69 9.42 -9.68
CA ALA A 65 -15.13 9.23 -9.59
C ALA A 65 -15.47 8.16 -10.62
N SER A 66 -16.12 7.07 -10.20
CA SER A 66 -16.60 6.08 -11.16
C SER A 66 -17.47 6.85 -12.14
N ALA A 67 -17.06 6.92 -13.40
CA ALA A 67 -18.05 7.08 -14.46
C ALA A 67 -18.99 5.89 -14.27
N GLY A 68 -20.22 6.19 -13.85
CA GLY A 68 -21.26 5.18 -13.61
C GLY A 68 -21.57 4.39 -14.86
#